data_AF-A0A661UUI7-F1
#
_entry.id   AF-A0A661UUI7-F1
#
_cell.length_a   1.000
_cell.length_b   1.000
_cell.length_c   1.000
_cell.angle_alpha   90.00
_cell.angle_beta   90.00
_cell.angle_gamma   90.00
#
_symmetry.space_group_name_H-M   'P 1'
#
loop_
_entity.id
_entity.type
_entity.pdbx_description
1 polymer ?
#
loop_
_entity_poly.entity_id
_entity_poly.type
_entity_poly.pdbx_seq_one_letter_code
_entity_poly.pdbx_strand_id
1 'polypeptide(L)'
;MGIFEIINLKYLRDVPGWKNAPVPLCMGGDYRALTFCCKPGYQLTFAGKCRRDQVLYEIGITSDEFIKIKDDFSKIQNWDHPSPCFGSLSYCCMRRNG
;
A
#
# COMPACT_ATOMS: atom_id res chain seq x y z
N MET A 1 -8.05 -20.48 21.60
CA MET A 1 -7.46 -20.88 20.31
C MET A 1 -6.92 -19.61 19.66
N GLY A 2 -5.64 -19.31 19.87
CA GLY A 2 -5.05 -18.02 19.53
C GLY A 2 -4.98 -17.84 18.01
N ILE A 3 -5.48 -16.71 17.53
CA ILE A 3 -5.46 -16.28 16.13
C ILE A 3 -4.00 -15.87 15.79
N PHE A 4 -3.10 -16.84 15.70
CA PHE A 4 -1.85 -16.65 14.96
C PHE A 4 -2.10 -17.24 13.59
N GLU A 5 -2.69 -16.42 12.72
CA GLU A 5 -2.59 -16.66 11.29
C GLU A 5 -1.10 -16.72 10.96
N ILE A 6 -0.61 -17.91 10.57
CA ILE A 6 0.79 -18.09 10.21
C ILE A 6 1.02 -17.26 8.95
N ILE A 7 1.58 -16.07 9.14
CA ILE A 7 1.94 -15.20 8.02
C ILE A 7 2.97 -15.95 7.18
N ASN A 8 2.65 -16.17 5.91
CA ASN A 8 3.57 -16.81 4.99
C ASN A 8 4.79 -15.89 4.76
N LEU A 9 5.98 -16.39 5.07
CA LEU A 9 7.24 -15.63 4.96
C LEU A 9 7.49 -15.09 3.55
N LYS A 10 6.93 -15.71 2.51
CA LYS A 10 7.06 -15.23 1.12
C LYS A 10 6.42 -13.85 0.87
N TYR A 11 5.52 -13.41 1.75
CA TYR A 11 4.86 -12.10 1.67
C TYR A 11 5.53 -11.05 2.56
N LEU A 12 6.65 -11.39 3.19
CA LEU A 12 7.42 -10.52 4.05
C LEU A 12 8.78 -10.22 3.41
N ARG A 13 9.30 -9.03 3.69
CA ARG A 13 10.65 -8.62 3.33
C ARG A 13 11.21 -7.72 4.42
N ASP A 14 12.52 -7.74 4.60
CA ASP A 14 13.20 -6.79 5.45
C ASP A 14 13.69 -5.61 4.62
N VAL A 15 13.38 -4.40 5.08
CA VAL A 15 13.87 -3.15 4.49
C VAL A 15 14.49 -2.27 5.57
N PRO A 16 15.36 -1.31 5.20
CA PRO A 16 15.86 -0.34 6.15
C PRO A 16 14.72 0.33 6.91
N GLY A 17 14.76 0.27 8.25
CA GLY A 17 13.74 0.85 9.13
C GLY A 17 12.47 0.00 9.32
N TRP A 18 12.32 -1.14 8.64
CA TRP A 18 11.14 -2.00 8.82
C TRP A 18 11.44 -3.49 8.57
N LYS A 19 11.48 -4.24 9.66
CA LYS A 19 11.54 -5.71 9.67
C LYS A 19 10.16 -6.33 9.40
N ASN A 20 10.09 -7.38 8.59
CA ASN A 20 8.85 -8.04 8.20
C ASN A 20 7.85 -7.09 7.51
N ALA A 21 8.34 -6.16 6.68
CA ALA A 21 7.49 -5.31 5.86
C ALA A 21 6.73 -6.16 4.82
N PRO A 22 5.46 -5.84 4.50
CA PRO A 22 4.76 -6.51 3.43
C PRO A 22 5.49 -6.34 2.09
N VAL A 23 5.57 -7.42 1.30
CA VAL A 23 5.97 -7.35 -0.10
C VAL A 23 4.92 -6.52 -0.86
N PRO A 24 5.28 -5.56 -1.73
CA PRO A 24 4.31 -4.77 -2.47
C PRO A 24 3.37 -5.62 -3.34
N LEU A 25 2.11 -5.22 -3.52
CA LEU A 25 1.15 -5.95 -4.37
C LEU A 25 1.63 -6.11 -5.82
N CYS A 26 2.30 -5.10 -6.39
CA CYS A 26 2.90 -5.16 -7.73
C CYS A 26 4.12 -6.09 -7.83
N MET A 27 4.55 -6.68 -6.71
CA MET A 27 5.62 -7.67 -6.59
C MET A 27 5.11 -9.00 -6.00
N GLY A 28 3.79 -9.21 -5.95
CA GLY A 28 3.20 -10.49 -5.51
C GLY A 28 2.89 -10.60 -4.01
N GLY A 29 2.84 -9.48 -3.29
CA GLY A 29 2.40 -9.45 -1.90
C GLY A 29 0.94 -9.85 -1.66
N ASP A 30 0.58 -9.94 -0.38
CA ASP A 30 -0.78 -10.17 0.09
C ASP A 30 -1.54 -8.86 0.38
N TYR A 31 -2.78 -8.97 0.87
CA TYR A 31 -3.67 -7.84 1.10
C TYR A 31 -3.12 -6.79 2.08
N ARG A 32 -2.22 -7.17 3.00
CA ARG A 32 -1.62 -6.23 3.96
C ARG A 32 -0.79 -5.16 3.26
N ALA A 33 -0.28 -5.46 2.06
CA ALA A 33 0.46 -4.51 1.25
C ALA A 33 -0.39 -3.34 0.71
N LEU A 34 -1.72 -3.37 0.85
CA LEU A 34 -2.59 -2.21 0.61
C LEU A 34 -2.22 -1.00 1.46
N THR A 35 -1.72 -1.23 2.68
CA THR A 35 -1.27 -0.16 3.60
C THR A 35 -0.23 0.75 2.95
N PHE A 36 0.63 0.21 2.07
CA PHE A 36 1.64 0.97 1.31
C PHE A 36 1.35 1.00 -0.19
N CYS A 37 0.12 0.77 -0.64
CA CYS A 37 -0.16 0.86 -2.08
C CYS A 37 -0.27 2.31 -2.56
N CYS A 38 -0.05 2.51 -3.85
CA CYS A 38 -0.14 3.81 -4.52
C CYS A 38 -1.58 4.32 -4.64
N LYS A 39 -1.73 5.64 -4.83
CA LYS A 39 -3.04 6.29 -4.97
C LYS A 39 -3.76 5.82 -6.25
N PRO A 40 -5.04 5.37 -6.17
CA PRO A 40 -5.86 5.11 -7.34
C PRO A 40 -5.93 6.30 -8.31
N GLY A 41 -6.08 6.01 -9.60
CA GLY A 41 -6.09 7.02 -10.67
C GLY A 41 -4.72 7.44 -11.22
N TYR A 42 -3.61 6.96 -10.64
CA TYR A 42 -2.26 7.27 -11.12
C TYR A 42 -1.59 6.07 -11.77
N GLN A 43 -1.05 6.25 -12.98
CA GLN A 43 -0.28 5.23 -13.69
C GLN A 43 1.19 5.29 -13.25
N LEU A 44 1.61 4.32 -12.43
CA LEU A 44 2.99 4.19 -11.96
C LEU A 44 3.75 3.10 -12.70
N THR A 45 5.06 2.98 -12.41
CA THR A 45 6.02 2.08 -13.08
C THR A 45 5.52 0.66 -13.26
N PHE A 46 4.84 0.12 -12.25
CA PHE A 46 4.38 -1.27 -12.22
C PHE A 46 2.87 -1.40 -12.37
N ALA A 47 2.17 -0.36 -12.84
CA ALA A 47 0.72 -0.36 -12.98
C ALA A 47 0.22 -1.55 -13.83
N GLY A 48 0.93 -1.91 -14.90
CA GLY A 48 0.56 -3.04 -15.78
C GLY A 48 0.60 -4.43 -15.14
N LYS A 49 1.22 -4.60 -13.97
CA LYS A 49 1.22 -5.85 -13.19
C LYS A 49 0.66 -5.68 -11.77
N CYS A 50 0.12 -4.50 -11.47
CA CYS A 50 -0.38 -4.20 -10.13
C CYS A 50 -1.78 -4.80 -9.95
N ARG A 51 -1.98 -5.51 -8.84
CA ARG A 51 -3.29 -6.08 -8.48
C ARG A 51 -4.09 -5.23 -7.49
N ARG A 52 -3.74 -3.97 -7.27
CA ARG A 52 -4.40 -3.09 -6.29
C ARG A 52 -5.92 -3.09 -6.48
N ASP A 53 -6.38 -2.77 -7.69
CA ASP A 53 -7.80 -2.56 -7.95
C ASP A 53 -8.58 -3.88 -7.86
N GLN A 54 -7.95 -5.00 -8.28
CA GLN A 54 -8.47 -6.34 -8.05
C GLN A 54 -8.61 -6.65 -6.55
N VAL A 55 -7.57 -6.40 -5.74
CA VAL A 55 -7.62 -6.68 -4.30
C VAL A 55 -8.64 -5.80 -3.59
N LEU A 56 -8.74 -4.52 -3.96
CA LEU A 56 -9.77 -3.61 -3.44
C LEU A 56 -11.18 -4.15 -3.72
N TYR A 57 -11.42 -4.63 -4.94
CA TYR A 57 -12.67 -5.29 -5.29
C TYR A 57 -12.92 -6.57 -4.46
N GLU A 58 -11.92 -7.44 -4.31
CA GLU A 58 -12.02 -8.69 -3.54
C GLU A 58 -12.41 -8.46 -2.07
N ILE A 59 -11.96 -7.35 -1.47
CA ILE A 59 -12.28 -6.98 -0.09
C ILE A 59 -13.49 -6.02 0.05
N GLY A 60 -14.14 -5.69 -1.07
CA GLY A 60 -15.34 -4.83 -1.08
C GLY A 60 -15.07 -3.36 -0.73
N ILE A 61 -13.87 -2.84 -1.02
CA ILE A 61 -13.51 -1.43 -0.80
C ILE A 61 -13.40 -0.72 -2.16
N THR A 62 -14.08 0.42 -2.29
CA THR A 62 -13.96 1.27 -3.47
C THR A 62 -12.63 2.05 -3.49
N SER A 63 -12.22 2.54 -4.66
CA SER A 63 -11.04 3.40 -4.76
C SER A 63 -11.16 4.67 -3.91
N ASP A 64 -12.35 5.26 -3.82
CA ASP A 64 -12.60 6.47 -3.05
C ASP A 64 -12.53 6.22 -1.54
N GLU A 65 -13.10 5.09 -1.07
CA GLU A 65 -12.96 4.67 0.33
C GLU A 65 -11.49 4.40 0.68
N PHE A 66 -10.75 3.73 -0.21
CA PHE A 66 -9.32 3.49 -0.01
C PHE A 66 -8.53 4.81 0.10
N ILE A 67 -8.81 5.78 -0.78
CA ILE A 67 -8.20 7.11 -0.72
C ILE A 67 -8.56 7.80 0.59
N LYS A 68 -9.84 7.79 0.96
CA LYS A 68 -10.33 8.42 2.20
C LYS A 68 -9.64 7.85 3.44
N ILE A 69 -9.57 6.53 3.57
CA ILE A 69 -8.89 5.86 4.69
C ILE A 69 -7.44 6.34 4.81
N LYS A 70 -6.73 6.43 3.69
CA LYS A 70 -5.31 6.79 3.66
C LYS A 70 -5.06 8.27 3.92
N ASP A 71 -5.91 9.14 3.38
CA ASP A 71 -5.83 10.58 3.59
C ASP A 71 -6.20 10.93 5.05
N ASP A 72 -7.22 10.28 5.62
CA ASP A 72 -7.59 10.45 7.03
C ASP A 72 -6.47 9.95 7.96
N PHE A 73 -5.91 8.76 7.69
CA PHE A 73 -4.76 8.25 8.43
C PHE A 73 -3.57 9.20 8.36
N SER A 74 -3.29 9.75 7.16
CA SER A 74 -2.21 10.70 6.95
C SER A 74 -2.36 11.92 7.85
N LYS A 75 -3.57 12.51 7.90
CA LYS A 75 -3.85 13.68 8.74
C LYS A 75 -3.71 13.38 10.22
N ILE A 76 -4.23 12.23 10.68
CA ILE A 76 -4.15 11.83 12.09
C ILE A 76 -2.68 11.67 12.53
N GLN A 77 -1.82 11.16 11.63
CA GLN A 77 -0.39 10.95 11.92
C GLN A 77 0.50 12.15 11.56
N ASN A 78 -0.07 13.26 11.07
CA ASN A 78 0.67 14.41 10.56
C ASN A 78 1.69 14.04 9.46
N TRP A 79 1.25 13.15 8.55
CA TRP A 79 1.99 12.64 7.39
C TRP A 79 1.57 13.31 6.09
N ASP A 80 0.56 14.18 6.13
CA ASP A 80 0.13 15.02 5.03
C ASP A 80 1.08 16.22 4.89
N HIS A 81 1.67 16.37 3.71
CA HIS A 81 2.56 17.48 3.40
C HIS A 81 2.66 17.67 1.88
N PRO A 82 2.84 18.88 1.34
CA PRO A 82 2.94 19.09 -0.11
C PRO A 82 4.15 18.45 -0.79
N SER A 83 5.22 18.15 -0.04
CA SER A 83 6.47 17.60 -0.57
C SER A 83 6.40 16.12 -1.02
N PRO A 84 5.87 15.16 -0.23
CA PRO A 84 5.73 13.78 -0.67
C PRO A 84 4.73 13.65 -1.83
N CYS A 85 4.89 12.57 -2.60
CA CYS A 85 3.96 12.26 -3.67
C CYS A 85 2.53 12.15 -3.16
N PHE A 86 1.58 12.64 -3.96
CA PHE A 86 0.16 12.66 -3.62
C PHE A 86 -0.19 13.45 -2.35
N GLY A 87 0.75 14.24 -1.81
CA GLY A 87 0.54 15.04 -0.62
C GLY A 87 0.55 14.26 0.70
N SER A 88 1.02 13.00 0.71
CA SER A 88 0.93 12.12 1.88
C SER A 88 1.97 10.99 1.88
N LEU A 89 2.59 10.73 3.04
CA LEU A 89 3.47 9.57 3.25
C LEU A 89 2.72 8.24 3.32
N SER A 90 1.39 8.25 3.39
CA SER A 90 0.58 7.03 3.40
C SER A 90 0.66 6.27 2.07
N TYR A 91 1.10 6.89 0.98
CA TYR A 91 1.13 6.29 -0.36
C TYR A 91 2.54 5.93 -0.81
N CYS A 92 2.65 4.80 -1.49
CA CYS A 92 3.87 4.50 -2.22
C CYS A 92 3.93 5.28 -3.55
N CYS A 93 5.05 5.97 -3.77
CA CYS A 93 5.25 6.79 -4.96
C CYS A 93 5.73 5.99 -6.20
N MET A 94 6.38 4.83 -6.02
CA MET A 94 6.90 3.89 -7.05
C MET A 94 7.12 4.52 -8.44
N ARG A 95 7.88 5.62 -8.49
CA ARG A 95 8.26 6.28 -9.74
C ARG A 95 9.28 5.40 -10.46
N ARG A 96 9.40 5.56 -11.77
CA ARG A 96 10.21 4.67 -12.63
C ARG A 96 11.68 4.61 -12.21
N ASN A 97 12.14 5.65 -11.50
CA ASN A 97 13.50 5.83 -10.99
C ASN A 97 13.53 6.23 -9.50
N GLY A 98 12.49 5.88 -8.73
CA GLY A 98 12.37 6.26 -7.31
C GLY A 98 12.48 5.07 -6.37
#